data_AF-A0A7J7E049-F1
#
_entry.id   AF-A0A7J7E049-F1
#
_cell.length_a   1.000
_cell.length_b   1.000
_cell.length_c   1.000
_cell.angle_alpha   90.00
_cell.angle_beta   90.00
_cell.angle_gamma   90.00
#
_symmetry.space_group_name_H-M   'P 1'
#
loop_
_entity.id
_entity.type
_entity.pdbx_description
1 polymer ?
#
loop_
_entity_poly.entity_id
_entity_poly.type
_entity_poly.pdbx_seq_one_letter_code
_entity_poly.pdbx_strand_id
1 'polypeptide(L)' 'MEVFWGTLPELEFLKYLLAKSLVLEKIIIHPPQKTDAEKKLKILKDILRLCRASPRAEIIYLDPEEG' A
#
# COMPACT_ATOMS: atom_id res chain seq x y z
N MET A 1 0.64 -8.61 -12.56
CA MET A 1 1.17 -7.93 -11.36
C MET A 1 1.38 -6.49 -11.76
N GLU A 2 0.56 -5.56 -11.23
CA GLU A 2 0.74 -4.13 -11.50
C GLU A 2 1.77 -3.57 -10.52
N VAL A 3 2.74 -2.80 -11.03
CA VAL A 3 3.84 -2.23 -10.25
C VAL A 3 3.47 -0.78 -9.91
N PHE A 4 3.60 -0.43 -8.63
CA PHE A 4 3.37 0.92 -8.11
C PHE A 4 4.72 1.63 -7.89
N TRP A 5 4.94 2.74 -8.58
CA TRP A 5 6.10 3.64 -8.49
C TRP A 5 6.02 4.69 -7.38
N GLY A 6 4.93 4.70 -6.59
CA GLY A 6 4.68 5.69 -5.54
C GLY A 6 4.21 7.04 -6.07
N THR A 7 3.54 7.08 -7.22
CA THR A 7 3.06 8.33 -7.82
C THR A 7 1.72 8.78 -7.21
N LEU A 8 1.37 10.07 -7.36
CA LEU A 8 0.07 10.57 -6.89
C LEU A 8 -1.13 9.81 -7.49
N PRO A 9 -1.16 9.49 -8.81
CA PRO A 9 -2.24 8.70 -9.40
C PRO A 9 -2.37 7.30 -8.80
N GLU A 10 -1.25 6.66 -8.49
CA GLU A 10 -1.23 5.34 -7.87
C GLU A 10 -1.77 5.36 -6.45
N LEU A 11 -1.47 6.40 -5.67
CA LEU A 11 -2.04 6.58 -4.35
C LEU A 11 -3.56 6.79 -4.43
N GLU A 12 -4.04 7.59 -5.38
CA GLU A 12 -5.47 7.80 -5.60
C GLU A 12 -6.17 6.51 -6.07
N PHE A 13 -5.51 5.72 -6.92
CA PHE A 13 -6.00 4.40 -7.32
C PHE A 13 -6.09 3.44 -6.13
N LEU A 14 -5.06 3.40 -5.28
CA LEU A 14 -5.06 2.60 -4.05
C LEU A 14 -6.21 3.01 -3.12
N LYS A 15 -6.41 4.31 -2.90
CA LYS A 15 -7.54 4.85 -2.11
C LYS A 15 -8.88 4.41 -2.70
N TYR A 16 -9.06 4.55 -4.01
CA TYR A 16 -10.27 4.15 -4.70
C TYR A 16 -10.54 2.65 -4.54
N LEU A 17 -9.53 1.82 -4.76
CA LEU A 17 -9.63 0.37 -4.68
C LEU A 17 -10.00 -0.07 -3.26
N LEU A 18 -9.32 0.46 -2.25
CA LEU A 18 -9.61 0.19 -0.83
C LEU A 18 -11.03 0.60 -0.45
N ALA A 19 -11.51 1.74 -0.95
CA ALA A 19 -12.83 2.28 -0.63
C ALA A 19 -13.99 1.62 -1.39
N LYS A 20 -13.74 0.98 -2.54
CA LYS A 20 -14.80 0.48 -3.43
C LYS A 20 -14.82 -1.04 -3.61
N SER A 21 -13.68 -1.70 -3.48
CA SER A 21 -13.60 -3.14 -3.73
C SER A 21 -13.97 -3.94 -2.48
N LEU A 22 -15.14 -4.58 -2.51
CA LEU A 22 -15.61 -5.51 -1.48
C LEU A 22 -14.93 -6.88 -1.56
N VAL A 23 -14.35 -7.21 -2.71
CA VAL A 23 -13.68 -8.50 -2.98
C VAL A 23 -12.17 -8.42 -2.86
N LEU A 24 -11.64 -7.25 -2.45
CA LEU A 24 -10.22 -7.07 -2.28
C LEU A 24 -9.71 -7.93 -1.13
N GLU A 25 -8.78 -8.84 -1.42
CA GLU A 25 -8.20 -9.74 -0.42
C GLU A 25 -6.82 -9.27 0.02
N LYS A 26 -5.95 -8.85 -0.92
CA LYS A 26 -4.56 -8.51 -0.63
C LYS A 26 -4.07 -7.32 -1.43
N ILE A 27 -3.29 -6.46 -0.78
CA ILE A 27 -2.50 -5.41 -1.40
C ILE A 27 -1.05 -5.59 -0.95
N ILE A 28 -0.13 -5.62 -1.91
CA ILE A 28 1.30 -5.77 -1.64
C ILE A 28 2.02 -4.49 -2.05
N ILE A 29 2.65 -3.82 -1.09
CA ILE A 29 3.39 -2.58 -1.29
C ILE A 29 4.88 -2.90 -1.30
N HIS A 30 5.54 -2.53 -2.40
CA HIS A 30 6.97 -2.68 -2.59
C HIS A 30 7.60 -1.29 -2.44
N PRO A 31 8.15 -0.93 -1.28
CA PRO A 31 8.81 0.35 -1.14
C PRO A 31 10.14 0.37 -1.91
N PRO A 32 10.59 1.53 -2.40
CA PRO A 32 11.89 1.64 -3.04
C PRO A 32 13.01 1.30 -2.05
N GLN A 33 13.99 0.49 -2.47
CA GLN A 33 15.12 0.06 -1.64
C GLN A 33 15.83 1.23 -0.94
N LYS A 34 16.04 2.35 -1.66
CA LYS A 34 16.75 3.54 -1.15
C LYS A 34 15.91 4.47 -0.28
N THR A 35 14.75 4.03 0.20
CA THR A 35 13.88 4.86 1.04
C THR A 35 14.27 4.72 2.50
N ASP A 36 14.47 5.86 3.17
CA ASP A 36 14.75 5.91 4.60
C ASP A 36 13.63 5.26 5.45
N ALA A 37 13.99 4.67 6.59
CA ALA A 37 13.08 3.96 7.48
C ALA A 37 11.94 4.86 8.00
N GLU A 38 12.20 6.13 8.30
CA GLU A 38 11.15 7.05 8.75
C GLU A 38 10.13 7.32 7.64
N LYS A 39 10.60 7.47 6.40
CA LYS A 39 9.74 7.65 5.23
C LYS A 39 8.91 6.40 4.95
N LYS A 40 9.51 5.21 5.02
CA LYS A 40 8.81 3.93 4.90
C LYS A 40 7.68 3.83 5.93
N LEU A 41 7.98 4.12 7.21
CA LEU A 41 7.01 4.09 8.29
C LEU A 41 5.88 5.11 8.11
N LYS A 42 6.21 6.32 7.63
CA LYS A 42 5.20 7.35 7.34
C LYS A 42 4.22 6.88 6.27
N ILE A 43 4.72 6.32 5.17
CA ILE A 43 3.88 5.77 4.09
C ILE A 43 2.97 4.67 4.63
N LEU A 44 3.52 3.73 5.41
CA LEU A 44 2.73 2.67 6.02
C LEU A 44 1.59 3.22 6.90
N LYS A 45 1.89 4.21 7.75
CA LYS A 45 0.87 4.86 8.61
C LYS A 45 -0.22 5.53 7.79
N ASP A 46 0.13 6.21 6.70
CA ASP A 46 -0.84 6.88 5.85
C ASP A 46 -1.76 5.88 5.13
N ILE A 47 -1.22 4.74 4.69
CA ILE A 47 -2.00 3.67 4.07
C ILE A 47 -2.92 2.96 5.07
N LEU A 48 -2.43 2.68 6.28
CA LEU A 48 -3.23 2.04 7.33
C LEU A 48 -4.42 2.89 7.82
N ARG A 49 -4.37 4.20 7.58
CA ARG A 49 -5.47 5.13 7.86
C ARG A 49 -6.59 5.09 6.81
N LEU A 50 -6.35 4.46 5.67
CA LEU A 50 -7.36 4.35 4.61
C LEU A 50 -8.44 3.33 5.02
N CYS A 51 -9.70 3.73 4.92
CA CYS A 51 -10.83 2.83 5.16
C CYS A 51 -10.87 1.72 4.09
N ARG A 52 -11.19 0.51 4.54
CA ARG A 52 -11.35 -0.68 3.70
C ARG A 52 -12.82 -1.03 3.59
N ALA A 53 -13.33 -1.12 2.37
CA ALA A 53 -14.66 -1.65 2.11
C ALA A 53 -14.71 -3.16 2.32
N SER A 54 -13.63 -3.87 1.96
CA SER A 54 -13.48 -5.30 2.25
C SER A 54 -12.95 -5.53 3.67
N PRO A 55 -13.68 -6.28 4.52
CA PRO A 55 -13.21 -6.65 5.86
C PRO A 55 -12.07 -7.68 5.82
N ARG A 56 -11.87 -8.35 4.68
CA ARG A 56 -10.83 -9.36 4.47
C ARG A 56 -9.57 -8.80 3.81
N ALA A 57 -9.57 -7.51 3.44
CA ALA A 57 -8.43 -6.90 2.76
C ALA A 57 -7.22 -6.76 3.71
N GLU A 58 -6.16 -7.48 3.37
CA GLU A 58 -4.85 -7.39 4.00
C GLU A 58 -3.93 -6.43 3.24
N ILE A 59 -3.13 -5.67 3.99
CA ILE A 59 -2.11 -4.79 3.44
C ILE A 59 -0.76 -5.34 3.89
N ILE A 60 0.03 -5.81 2.93
CA ILE A 60 1.35 -6.38 3.14
C ILE A 60 2.38 -5.36 2.67
N TYR A 61 3.22 -4.90 3.58
CA TYR A 61 4.33 -4.01 3.28
C TYR A 61 5.62 -4.81 3.31
N LEU A 62 6.31 -4.92 2.17
CA LEU A 62 7.54 -5.69 2.09
C LEU A 62 8.71 -4.86 2.58
N ASP A 63 9.58 -5.44 3.39
CA ASP A 63 10.85 -4.81 3.74
C ASP A 63 11.87 -5.12 2.63
N PRO A 64 12.43 -4.10 1.96
CA PRO A 64 13.41 -4.32 0.89
C PRO A 64 14.76 -4.82 1.42
N GLU A 65 14.98 -4.88 2.74
CA GLU A 65 16.19 -5.40 3.38
C GLU A 65 16.12 -6.93 3.69
N GLU A 66 14.99 -7.60 3.44
CA GLU A 66 14.85 -9.06 3.61
C GLU A 66 15.43 -9.88 2.43
N GLY A 67 16.26 -9.28 1.57
CA GLY A 67 16.87 -9.89 0.38
C GLY A 67 18.39 -9.80 0.34
#